data_AF-A0A1G9Q0U2-F1
#
_entry.id   AF-A0A1G9Q0U2-F1
#
_cell.length_a   1.000
_cell.length_b   1.000
_cell.length_c   1.000
_cell.angle_alpha   90.00
_cell.angle_beta   90.00
_cell.angle_gamma   90.00
#
_symmetry.space_group_name_H-M   'P 1'
#
loop_
_entity.id
_entity.type
_entity.pdbx_description
1 polymer ?
#
loop_
_entity_poly.entity_id
_entity_poly.type
_entity_poly.pdbx_seq_one_letter_code
_entity_poly.pdbx_strand_id
1 'polypeptide(L)' 'MIMYTFFEENADALAGKSLVPFSTHEGSGLSGFDKKLSSSIPGSTVLRGLAIRGNDCRNKQDSVRESVKNWITELDY' A
#
# COMPACT_ATOMS: atom_id res chain seq x y z
N MET A 1 0.60 15.53 3.41
CA MET A 1 0.80 14.09 3.72
C MET A 1 2.22 13.74 3.34
N ILE A 2 3.04 13.23 4.26
CA ILE A 2 4.49 13.01 4.03
C ILE A 2 4.79 12.12 2.80
N MET A 3 3.91 11.16 2.52
CA MET A 3 4.09 10.27 1.36
C MET A 3 4.03 11.00 0.02
N TYR A 4 3.32 12.12 -0.09
CA TYR A 4 3.26 12.87 -1.35
C TYR A 4 4.60 13.52 -1.66
N THR A 5 5.22 14.17 -0.67
CA THR A 5 6.58 14.68 -0.79
C THR A 5 7.55 13.56 -1.12
N PHE A 6 7.44 12.39 -0.49
CA PHE A 6 8.28 11.23 -0.85
C PHE A 6 8.14 10.83 -2.32
N PHE A 7 6.92 10.76 -2.85
CA PHE A 7 6.68 10.41 -4.26
C PHE A 7 7.20 11.47 -5.22
N GLU A 8 6.96 12.74 -4.92
CA GLU A 8 7.41 13.89 -5.72
C GLU A 8 8.94 13.94 -5.80
N GLU A 9 9.63 13.76 -4.67
CA GLU A 9 11.09 13.81 -4.58
C GLU A 9 11.80 12.54 -5.12
N ASN A 10 11.06 11.45 -5.35
CA ASN A 10 11.64 10.15 -5.77
C ASN A 10 10.98 9.57 -7.04
N ALA A 11 10.24 10.37 -7.81
CA ALA A 11 9.49 9.89 -8.97
C ALA A 11 10.38 9.15 -9.98
N ASP A 12 11.57 9.69 -10.27
CA ASP A 12 12.53 9.09 -11.21
C ASP A 12 13.07 7.74 -10.71
N ALA A 13 13.39 7.63 -9.42
CA ALA A 13 13.91 6.39 -8.83
C ALA A 13 12.84 5.28 -8.76
N LEU A 14 11.57 5.67 -8.67
CA LEU A 14 10.43 4.78 -8.58
C LEU A 14 9.83 4.45 -9.95
N ALA A 15 10.22 5.16 -11.00
CA ALA A 15 9.84 4.82 -12.37
C ALA A 15 10.34 3.41 -12.74
N GLY A 16 9.48 2.62 -13.40
CA GLY A 16 9.73 1.23 -13.78
C GLY A 16 9.72 0.24 -12.61
N LYS A 17 9.40 0.66 -11.38
CA LYS A 17 9.29 -0.23 -10.21
C LYS A 17 7.85 -0.70 -9.98
N SER A 18 7.73 -1.86 -9.35
CA SER A 18 6.47 -2.31 -8.74
C SER A 18 6.31 -1.63 -7.38
N LEU A 19 5.21 -0.91 -7.19
CA LEU A 19 4.88 -0.22 -5.95
C LEU A 19 3.68 -0.90 -5.29
N VAL A 20 3.84 -1.28 -4.03
CA VAL A 20 2.86 -2.09 -3.30
C VAL A 20 2.39 -1.31 -2.07
N PRO A 21 1.29 -0.54 -2.16
CA PRO A 21 0.87 0.31 -1.06
C PRO A 21 0.19 -0.49 0.06
N PHE A 22 0.46 -0.13 1.30
CA PHE A 22 -0.31 -0.63 2.43
C PHE A 22 -0.58 0.47 3.46
N SER A 23 -1.64 0.30 4.25
CA SER A 23 -1.95 1.21 5.34
C SER A 23 -2.62 0.51 6.51
N THR A 24 -2.51 1.12 7.68
CA THR A 24 -3.47 0.89 8.77
C THR A 24 -4.51 2.00 8.77
N HIS A 25 -5.76 1.69 9.07
CA HIS A 25 -6.85 2.67 9.12
C HIS A 25 -7.81 2.41 10.26
N GLU A 26 -8.71 3.35 10.53
CA GLU A 26 -9.84 3.15 11.45
C GLU A 26 -11.22 3.20 10.78
N GLY A 27 -11.24 3.29 9.44
CA GLY A 27 -12.46 3.17 8.63
C GLY A 27 -12.29 3.58 7.17
N SER A 28 -11.24 4.33 6.84
CA SER A 28 -11.00 4.90 5.51
C SER A 28 -10.47 3.92 4.45
N GLY A 29 -9.99 2.74 4.85
CA GLY A 29 -9.25 1.85 3.96
C GLY A 29 -8.01 2.54 3.40
N LEU A 30 -7.70 2.28 2.12
CA LEU A 30 -6.64 2.99 1.37
C LEU A 30 -7.02 4.44 1.02
N SER A 31 -8.30 4.80 1.08
CA SER A 31 -8.76 6.18 0.87
C SER A 31 -8.30 6.82 -0.46
N GLY A 32 -8.13 6.00 -1.52
CA GLY A 32 -7.68 6.44 -2.85
C GLY A 32 -6.16 6.67 -2.98
N PHE A 33 -5.37 6.28 -1.97
CA PHE A 33 -3.92 6.41 -1.98
C PHE A 33 -3.25 5.67 -3.15
N ASP A 34 -3.74 4.48 -3.48
CA ASP A 34 -3.35 3.68 -4.64
C ASP A 34 -3.51 4.45 -5.97
N LYS A 35 -4.65 5.12 -6.15
CA LYS A 35 -4.92 5.94 -7.35
C LYS A 35 -4.00 7.16 -7.42
N LYS A 36 -3.77 7.81 -6.27
CA LYS A 36 -2.88 8.97 -6.19
C LYS A 36 -1.44 8.56 -6.49
N LEU A 37 -0.99 7.44 -5.95
CA LEU A 37 0.34 6.90 -6.22
C LEU A 37 0.53 6.60 -7.71
N SER A 38 -0.43 5.92 -8.33
CA SER A 38 -0.41 5.64 -9.77
C SER A 38 -0.36 6.91 -10.61
N SER A 39 -1.08 7.96 -10.21
CA SER A 39 -1.09 9.25 -10.90
C SER A 39 0.21 10.05 -10.69
N SER A 40 0.84 9.91 -9.53
CA SER A 40 2.09 10.61 -9.19
C SER A 40 3.32 10.00 -9.86
N ILE A 41 3.29 8.70 -10.18
CA ILE A 41 4.44 7.98 -10.76
C ILE A 41 3.95 7.13 -11.94
N PRO A 42 3.60 7.76 -13.09
CA PRO A 42 2.96 7.07 -14.22
C PRO A 42 3.83 5.98 -14.88
N GLY A 43 5.15 6.01 -14.67
CA GLY A 43 6.07 4.97 -15.13
C GLY A 43 6.18 3.75 -14.21
N SER A 44 5.51 3.74 -13.06
CA SER A 44 5.53 2.64 -12.10
C SER A 44 4.36 1.69 -12.29
N THR A 45 4.50 0.44 -11.81
CA THR A 45 3.40 -0.51 -11.73
C THR A 45 2.86 -0.54 -10.30
N VAL A 46 1.70 0.06 -10.06
CA VAL A 46 1.06 0.02 -8.74
C VAL A 46 0.25 -1.26 -8.62
N LEU A 47 0.66 -2.16 -7.72
CA LEU A 47 -0.03 -3.41 -7.45
C LEU A 47 -1.15 -3.21 -6.42
N ARG A 48 -2.01 -4.22 -6.28
CA ARG A 48 -3.12 -4.19 -5.32
C ARG A 48 -2.58 -3.98 -3.90
N GLY A 49 -3.05 -2.91 -3.25
CA GLY A 49 -2.64 -2.60 -1.89
C GLY A 49 -3.43 -3.33 -0.80
N LEU A 50 -2.93 -3.25 0.43
CA LEU A 50 -3.56 -3.81 1.62
C LEU A 50 -3.93 -2.71 2.63
N ALA A 51 -5.17 -2.73 3.10
CA ALA A 51 -5.60 -1.88 4.20
C ALA A 51 -6.07 -2.76 5.36
N ILE A 52 -5.47 -2.58 6.54
CA ILE A 52 -5.86 -3.32 7.76
C ILE A 52 -6.34 -2.34 8.81
N ARG A 53 -7.38 -2.69 9.57
CA ARG A 53 -7.83 -1.84 10.67
C ARG A 53 -6.80 -1.83 11.80
N GLY A 54 -6.44 -0.67 12.33
CA GLY A 54 -5.46 -0.56 13.42
C GLY A 54 -5.89 -1.31 14.68
N ASN A 55 -7.19 -1.27 15.00
CA ASN A 55 -7.77 -2.11 16.04
C ASN A 55 -7.50 -3.62 15.83
N ASP A 56 -7.57 -4.11 14.60
CA ASP A 56 -7.33 -5.52 14.30
C ASP A 56 -5.82 -5.84 14.32
N CYS A 57 -4.95 -4.92 13.86
CA CYS A 57 -3.50 -5.04 14.04
C CYS A 57 -3.11 -5.25 15.51
N ARG A 58 -3.82 -4.58 16.44
CA ARG A 58 -3.54 -4.70 17.87
C ARG A 58 -4.13 -5.98 18.48
N ASN A 59 -5.39 -6.28 18.16
CA ASN A 59 -6.20 -7.23 18.91
C ASN A 59 -6.41 -8.58 18.21
N LYS A 60 -6.05 -8.71 16.92
CA LYS A 60 -6.27 -9.90 16.09
C LYS A 60 -5.04 -10.25 15.24
N GLN A 61 -3.87 -10.25 15.86
CA GLN A 61 -2.58 -10.35 15.17
C GLN A 61 -2.44 -11.60 14.29
N ASP A 62 -2.96 -12.76 14.71
CA ASP A 62 -2.89 -13.99 13.90
C ASP A 62 -3.73 -13.88 12.63
N SER A 63 -4.94 -13.32 12.74
CA SER A 63 -5.79 -13.04 11.57
C SER A 63 -5.14 -12.02 10.65
N VAL A 64 -4.51 -10.97 11.19
CA VAL A 64 -3.79 -9.98 10.37
C VAL A 64 -2.58 -10.60 9.69
N ARG A 65 -1.82 -11.46 10.38
CA ARG A 65 -0.70 -12.20 9.79
C ARG A 65 -1.17 -13.06 8.63
N GLU A 66 -2.32 -13.72 8.76
CA GLU A 66 -2.88 -14.52 7.67
C GLU A 66 -3.34 -13.66 6.49
N SER A 67 -4.00 -12.52 6.75
CA SER A 67 -4.34 -11.56 5.70
C SER A 67 -3.12 -11.04 4.95
N VAL A 68 -2.01 -10.76 5.65
CA VAL A 68 -0.76 -10.32 5.04
C VAL A 68 -0.14 -11.44 4.19
N LYS A 69 -0.12 -12.68 4.68
CA LYS A 69 0.38 -13.82 3.89
C LYS A 69 -0.42 -14.02 2.62
N ASN A 70 -1.75 -14.05 2.72
CA ASN A 70 -2.62 -14.22 1.55
C ASN A 70 -2.40 -13.08 0.54
N TRP A 71 -2.27 -11.84 1.03
CA TRP A 71 -1.98 -10.70 0.18
C TRP A 71 -0.65 -10.83 -0.56
N ILE A 72 0.42 -11.28 0.11
CA ILE A 72 1.73 -11.49 -0.52
C ILE A 72 1.67 -12.62 -1.57
N THR A 73 1.03 -13.74 -1.24
CA THR A 73 0.85 -14.87 -2.17
C THR A 73 0.09 -14.45 -3.44
N GLU A 74 -0.95 -13.63 -3.29
CA GLU A 74 -1.74 -13.10 -4.42
C GLU A 74 -0.96 -12.08 -5.29
N LEU A 75 0.22 -11.65 -4.87
CA LEU A 75 1.14 -10.83 -5.66
C LEU A 75 2.21 -11.66 -6.38
N ASP A 76 2.15 -13.00 -6.28
CA ASP A 76 3.15 -13.95 -6.79
C ASP A 76 4.55 -13.84 -6.14
N TYR A 77 4.60 -13.49 -4.84
CA TYR A 77 5.84 -13.43 -4.03
C TYR A 77 5.86 -14.42 -2.86
#